data_AF-A0A4Y2MQC7-F1
#
_entry.id   AF-A0A4Y2MQC7-F1
#
_cell.length_a   1.000
_cell.length_b   1.000
_cell.length_c   1.000
_cell.angle_alpha   90.00
_cell.angle_beta   90.00
_cell.angle_gamma   90.00
#
_symmetry.space_group_name_H-M   'P 1'
#
loop_
_entity.id
_entity.type
_entity.pdbx_description
1 polymer ?
#
loop_
_entity_poly.entity_id
_entity_poly.type
_entity_poly.pdbx_seq_one_letter_code
_entity_poly.pdbx_strand_id
1 'polypeptide(L)'
;MFAKGGMNLHKWTSNSMELLNSFPSSNQERAFPIDAHVSKTLGMNWLHLDDYFIFKVDCKHVPNPTKRNVLSVIARLYDPLGLLGPVICKMTFLQKLWLEKLSFDDPLPQPIAVEWNHLVSSLKAIGLPDDTSTAKLVASNSRVSPLKTVSIPRLELCGCLLAAQLKAKVEQALNLQIDSILMYTDSIISLAWIQTSPHHLKTFVAKRVVKIQRLTQNCEWQHVRSNLNPADVLSRGLVPEQLIEHNLWWNGPPFLQEPVSVNCIDQQLADTSTDTRFLCELKNITSPSLMTLNSSDFLTRFLNISNNYRKLINVLVIFLDL
;
A
#
# COMPACT_ATOMS: atom_id res chain seq x y z
N MET A 1 -5.21 -37.82 -4.84
CA MET A 1 -5.77 -37.03 -5.95
C MET A 1 -4.90 -37.14 -7.21
N PHE A 2 -3.64 -36.70 -7.19
CA PHE A 2 -2.73 -36.76 -8.34
C PHE A 2 -2.47 -38.17 -8.89
N ALA A 3 -2.21 -39.16 -8.03
CA ALA A 3 -2.03 -40.54 -8.45
C ALA A 3 -3.28 -41.15 -9.14
N LYS A 4 -4.49 -40.74 -8.72
CA LYS A 4 -5.74 -41.17 -9.38
C LYS A 4 -5.91 -40.57 -10.78
N GLY A 5 -5.21 -39.47 -11.08
CA GLY A 5 -5.14 -38.88 -12.42
C GLY A 5 -3.92 -39.32 -13.24
N GLY A 6 -3.17 -40.34 -12.78
CA GLY A 6 -1.95 -40.79 -13.47
C GLY A 6 -0.78 -39.80 -13.41
N MET A 7 -0.87 -38.78 -12.55
CA MET A 7 0.16 -37.76 -12.40
C MET A 7 1.09 -38.10 -11.23
N ASN A 8 2.36 -38.30 -11.53
CA ASN A 8 3.42 -38.44 -10.53
C ASN A 8 3.95 -37.05 -10.16
N LEU A 9 3.93 -36.73 -8.87
CA LEU A 9 4.47 -35.48 -8.36
C LEU A 9 6.01 -35.57 -8.42
N HIS A 10 6.65 -34.63 -9.11
CA HIS A 10 8.10 -34.49 -9.17
C HIS A 10 8.48 -33.11 -8.66
N LYS A 11 9.67 -32.98 -8.08
CA LYS A 11 10.27 -31.67 -7.70
C LYS A 11 9.40 -30.86 -6.74
N TRP A 12 9.10 -31.45 -5.58
CA TRP A 12 8.29 -30.82 -4.55
C TRP A 12 8.97 -30.98 -3.17
N THR A 13 8.61 -30.08 -2.26
CA THR A 13 9.02 -30.10 -0.85
C THR A 13 7.87 -29.54 0.02
N SER A 14 7.99 -29.65 1.34
CA SER A 14 6.95 -29.27 2.31
C SER A 14 7.57 -28.93 3.66
N ASN A 15 6.90 -28.07 4.43
CA ASN A 15 7.24 -27.80 5.83
C ASN A 15 6.76 -28.90 6.80
N SER A 16 5.78 -29.72 6.39
CA SER A 16 5.35 -30.90 7.15
C SER A 16 6.25 -32.11 6.90
N MET A 17 6.93 -32.57 7.97
CA MET A 17 7.72 -33.82 7.96
C MET A 17 6.85 -35.06 7.72
N GLU A 18 5.60 -35.07 8.18
CA GLU A 18 4.65 -36.15 7.90
C GLU A 18 4.39 -36.27 6.40
N LEU A 19 4.18 -35.13 5.74
CA LEU A 19 3.97 -35.09 4.29
C LEU A 19 5.25 -35.54 3.55
N LEU A 20 6.43 -35.05 3.94
CA LEU A 20 7.70 -35.46 3.34
C LEU A 20 7.90 -36.98 3.44
N ASN A 21 7.63 -37.58 4.59
CA ASN A 21 7.80 -39.02 4.81
C ASN A 21 6.71 -39.89 4.15
N SER A 22 5.58 -39.31 3.76
CA SER A 22 4.46 -40.04 3.15
C SER A 22 4.67 -40.44 1.67
N PHE A 23 5.77 -40.00 1.04
CA PHE A 23 6.08 -40.30 -0.36
C PHE A 23 7.44 -41.01 -0.52
N PRO A 24 7.61 -41.83 -1.57
CA PRO A 24 8.90 -42.45 -1.89
C PRO A 24 9.97 -41.39 -2.16
N SER A 25 11.14 -41.55 -1.54
CA SER A 25 12.28 -40.61 -1.61
C SER A 25 12.91 -40.46 -3.01
N SER A 26 12.44 -41.23 -4.00
CA SER A 26 12.83 -41.10 -5.42
C SER A 26 12.14 -39.94 -6.15
N ASN A 27 11.02 -39.44 -5.64
CA ASN A 27 10.22 -38.37 -6.28
C ASN A 27 10.42 -36.99 -5.64
N GLN A 28 11.12 -36.94 -4.50
CA GLN A 28 11.50 -35.70 -3.82
C GLN A 28 12.64 -35.01 -4.57
N GLU A 29 12.66 -33.68 -4.54
CA GLU A 29 13.78 -32.92 -5.10
C GLU A 29 15.02 -33.14 -4.23
N ARG A 30 15.94 -34.02 -4.66
CA ARG A 30 17.24 -34.18 -4.00
C ARG A 30 18.07 -32.91 -4.22
N ALA A 31 18.15 -32.10 -3.17
CA ALA A 31 19.18 -31.12 -2.83
C ALA A 31 19.87 -30.39 -4.00
N PHE A 32 19.64 -29.07 -4.08
CA PHE A 32 20.63 -28.18 -4.66
C PHE A 32 21.90 -28.22 -3.77
N PRO A 33 23.09 -28.52 -4.31
CA PRO A 33 24.29 -28.58 -3.50
C PRO A 33 24.72 -27.16 -3.14
N ILE A 34 24.55 -26.81 -1.85
CA ILE A 34 25.55 -26.23 -0.93
C ILE A 34 24.97 -26.14 0.50
N ASP A 35 23.63 -26.08 0.68
CA ASP A 35 22.96 -26.12 2.00
C ASP A 35 21.67 -26.98 1.91
N ALA A 36 21.67 -28.19 2.48
CA ALA A 36 20.66 -29.24 2.25
C ALA A 36 19.20 -28.90 2.66
N HIS A 37 18.96 -27.72 3.25
CA HIS A 37 17.67 -27.30 3.78
C HIS A 37 17.01 -26.15 2.99
N VAL A 38 17.68 -25.63 1.96
CA VAL A 38 17.21 -24.46 1.20
C VAL A 38 16.64 -24.89 -0.16
N SER A 39 15.37 -24.57 -0.40
CA SER A 39 14.71 -24.72 -1.70
C SER A 39 14.46 -23.36 -2.34
N LYS A 40 14.39 -23.28 -3.67
CA LYS A 40 14.08 -22.02 -4.36
C LYS A 40 12.62 -22.04 -4.83
N THR A 41 11.81 -21.15 -4.28
CA THR A 41 10.38 -21.04 -4.60
C THR A 41 10.08 -19.63 -5.08
N LEU A 42 9.50 -19.52 -6.29
CA LEU A 42 9.14 -18.24 -6.92
C LEU A 42 10.29 -17.23 -7.07
N GLY A 43 11.55 -17.66 -6.97
CA GLY A 43 12.72 -16.76 -7.03
C GLY A 43 13.33 -16.44 -5.66
N MET A 44 12.66 -16.79 -4.56
CA MET A 44 13.12 -16.63 -3.18
C MET A 44 13.70 -17.94 -2.63
N ASN A 45 14.59 -17.87 -1.64
CA ASN A 45 15.05 -19.06 -0.94
C ASN A 45 14.11 -19.34 0.24
N TRP A 46 13.70 -20.58 0.40
CA TRP A 46 12.79 -21.04 1.45
C TRP A 46 13.46 -22.18 2.23
N LEU A 47 13.68 -21.95 3.52
CA LEU A 47 13.98 -22.99 4.51
C LEU A 47 12.68 -23.68 4.85
N HIS A 48 12.41 -24.77 4.14
CA HIS A 48 11.12 -25.45 4.23
C HIS A 48 10.86 -26.04 5.63
N LEU A 49 11.86 -26.57 6.33
CA LEU A 49 11.67 -27.19 7.66
C LEU A 49 11.34 -26.17 8.75
N ASP A 50 11.98 -25.00 8.67
CA ASP A 50 11.82 -23.93 9.65
C ASP A 50 10.72 -22.94 9.22
N ASP A 51 10.20 -23.07 8.00
CA ASP A 51 9.20 -22.22 7.34
C ASP A 51 9.60 -20.72 7.21
N TYR A 52 10.89 -20.47 6.95
CA TYR A 52 11.41 -19.12 6.74
C TYR A 52 11.83 -18.86 5.29
N PHE A 53 11.57 -17.64 4.81
CA PHE A 53 12.23 -17.14 3.61
C PHE A 53 13.58 -16.50 3.95
N ILE A 54 14.59 -16.80 3.13
CA ILE A 54 15.93 -16.20 3.22
C ILE A 54 16.19 -15.35 1.97
N PHE A 55 16.66 -14.13 2.21
CA PHE A 55 17.21 -13.27 1.17
C PHE A 55 18.73 -13.43 1.11
N LYS A 56 19.22 -14.31 0.21
CA LYS A 56 20.65 -14.51 0.03
C LYS A 56 21.18 -13.46 -0.95
N VAL A 57 21.86 -12.45 -0.43
CA VAL A 57 22.45 -11.39 -1.25
C VAL A 57 23.94 -11.69 -1.47
N ASP A 58 24.28 -12.26 -2.63
CA ASP A 58 25.68 -12.40 -3.03
C ASP A 58 26.21 -11.02 -3.46
N CYS A 59 26.72 -10.30 -2.47
CA CYS A 59 27.36 -9.02 -2.63
C CYS A 59 28.88 -9.20 -2.63
N LYS A 60 29.45 -9.36 -3.82
CA LYS A 60 30.90 -9.22 -4.03
C LYS A 60 31.30 -7.79 -3.67
N HIS A 61 32.32 -7.65 -2.84
CA HIS A 61 32.87 -6.33 -2.51
C HIS A 61 33.46 -5.72 -3.79
N VAL A 62 33.07 -4.48 -4.09
CA VAL A 62 33.60 -3.70 -5.20
C VAL A 62 34.26 -2.46 -4.60
N PRO A 63 35.60 -2.29 -4.71
CA PRO A 63 36.30 -1.20 -4.04
C PRO A 63 35.87 0.18 -4.54
N ASN A 64 35.57 0.29 -5.85
CA ASN A 64 35.02 1.49 -6.47
C ASN A 64 33.66 1.16 -7.07
N PRO A 65 32.57 1.16 -6.28
CA PRO A 65 31.25 0.86 -6.82
C PRO A 65 30.88 1.90 -7.87
N THR A 66 30.20 1.46 -8.92
CA THR A 66 29.60 2.34 -9.93
C THR A 66 28.08 2.33 -9.83
N LYS A 67 27.42 3.27 -10.50
CA LYS A 67 25.95 3.29 -10.62
C LYS A 67 25.40 2.00 -11.23
N ARG A 68 26.10 1.39 -12.19
CA ARG A 68 25.78 0.07 -12.73
C ARG A 68 25.89 -1.02 -11.67
N ASN A 69 26.93 -1.00 -10.84
CA ASN A 69 27.06 -1.98 -9.76
C ASN A 69 25.91 -1.87 -8.75
N VAL A 70 25.54 -0.65 -8.35
CA VAL A 70 24.38 -0.40 -7.47
C VAL A 70 23.10 -1.00 -8.03
N LEU A 71 22.77 -0.65 -9.28
CA LEU A 71 21.54 -1.14 -9.92
C LEU A 71 21.54 -2.67 -10.07
N SER A 72 22.71 -3.25 -10.36
CA SER A 72 22.87 -4.70 -10.47
C SER A 72 22.64 -5.41 -9.13
N VAL A 73 23.12 -4.86 -8.01
CA VAL A 73 22.86 -5.41 -6.67
C VAL A 73 21.38 -5.27 -6.30
N ILE A 74 20.78 -4.10 -6.52
CA ILE A 74 19.36 -3.87 -6.22
C ILE A 74 18.47 -4.80 -7.05
N ALA A 75 18.77 -4.97 -8.35
CA ALA A 75 18.00 -5.88 -9.21
C ALA A 75 18.12 -7.37 -8.80
N ARG A 76 19.19 -7.74 -8.07
CA ARG A 76 19.34 -9.10 -7.50
C ARG A 76 18.51 -9.29 -6.22
N LEU A 77 18.13 -8.22 -5.53
CA LEU A 77 17.21 -8.26 -4.39
C LEU A 77 15.78 -8.47 -4.92
N TYR A 78 15.49 -9.71 -5.31
CA TYR A 78 14.15 -10.10 -5.74
C TYR A 78 13.22 -10.17 -4.51
N ASP A 79 12.40 -9.12 -4.33
CA ASP A 79 11.44 -8.99 -3.25
C ASP A 79 10.02 -8.78 -3.80
N PRO A 80 9.35 -9.87 -4.25
CA PRO A 80 8.03 -9.78 -4.89
C PRO A 80 6.92 -9.37 -3.92
N LEU A 81 7.14 -9.58 -2.61
CA LEU A 81 6.18 -9.29 -1.55
C LEU A 81 6.45 -7.96 -0.85
N GLY A 82 7.60 -7.33 -1.08
CA GLY A 82 7.97 -6.07 -0.42
C GLY A 82 8.38 -6.25 1.05
N LEU A 83 8.86 -7.43 1.46
CA LEU A 83 9.25 -7.69 2.86
C LEU A 83 10.51 -6.92 3.26
N LEU A 84 11.45 -6.75 2.32
CA LEU A 84 12.63 -5.91 2.45
C LEU A 84 12.36 -4.47 2.03
N GLY A 85 11.08 -4.12 1.86
CA GLY A 85 10.60 -2.81 1.46
C GLY A 85 11.39 -1.68 2.12
N PRO A 86 11.48 -1.55 3.46
CA PRO A 86 12.18 -0.43 4.10
C PRO A 86 13.68 -0.35 3.78
N VAL A 87 14.33 -1.48 3.50
CA VAL A 87 15.76 -1.53 3.16
C VAL A 87 15.99 -1.19 1.69
N ILE A 88 15.17 -1.76 0.79
CA ILE A 88 15.20 -1.45 -0.65
C ILE A 88 14.72 -0.01 -0.90
N CYS A 89 13.73 0.42 -0.11
CA CYS A 89 13.13 1.76 -0.07
C CYS A 89 13.96 2.80 0.69
N LYS A 90 15.27 2.59 0.87
CA LYS A 90 16.23 3.68 0.63
C LYS A 90 16.18 4.14 -0.85
N MET A 91 14.97 4.41 -1.35
CA MET A 91 14.64 5.06 -2.62
C MET A 91 15.22 6.46 -2.67
N THR A 92 15.52 7.07 -1.52
CA THR A 92 16.34 8.27 -1.42
C THR A 92 17.77 8.03 -1.89
N PHE A 93 18.37 6.85 -1.71
CA PHE A 93 19.71 6.55 -2.22
C PHE A 93 19.74 6.53 -3.75
N LEU A 94 18.77 5.84 -4.39
CA LEU A 94 18.65 5.89 -5.85
C LEU A 94 18.39 7.31 -6.33
N GLN A 95 17.48 8.06 -5.71
CA GLN A 95 17.23 9.47 -6.06
C GLN A 95 18.49 10.33 -5.93
N LYS A 96 19.21 10.25 -4.80
CA LYS A 96 20.50 10.93 -4.59
C LYS A 96 21.48 10.57 -5.70
N LEU A 97 21.61 9.28 -6.03
CA LEU A 97 22.46 8.79 -7.11
C LEU A 97 22.07 9.31 -8.51
N TRP A 98 20.77 9.58 -8.74
CA TRP A 98 20.31 10.21 -9.97
C TRP A 98 20.60 11.71 -10.01
N LEU A 99 20.65 12.39 -8.86
CA LEU A 99 20.98 13.81 -8.75
C LEU A 99 22.47 14.09 -8.99
N GLU A 100 23.36 13.13 -8.72
CA GLU A 100 24.80 13.26 -8.98
C GLU A 100 25.17 13.36 -10.48
N LYS A 101 24.21 13.12 -11.40
CA LYS A 101 24.41 13.18 -12.87
C LYS A 101 25.61 12.35 -13.39
N LEU A 102 26.00 11.30 -12.67
CA LEU A 102 27.05 10.36 -13.06
C LEU A 102 26.62 9.45 -14.22
N SER A 103 27.58 9.08 -15.06
CA SER A 103 27.44 7.96 -16.02
C SER A 103 27.30 6.63 -15.28
N PHE A 104 26.85 5.60 -15.99
CA PHE A 104 26.63 4.27 -15.41
C PHE A 104 27.91 3.64 -14.84
N ASP A 105 29.05 3.93 -15.46
CA ASP A 105 30.33 3.29 -15.18
C ASP A 105 31.29 4.22 -14.41
N ASP A 106 30.85 5.44 -14.06
CA ASP A 106 31.63 6.34 -13.22
C ASP A 106 31.66 5.82 -11.76
N PRO A 107 32.80 5.95 -11.06
CA PRO A 107 32.90 5.59 -9.65
C PRO A 107 32.01 6.53 -8.82
N LEU A 108 31.36 5.96 -7.81
CA LEU A 108 30.57 6.76 -6.87
C LEU A 108 31.46 7.72 -6.06
N PRO A 109 31.01 8.96 -5.81
CA PRO A 109 31.66 9.86 -4.86
C PRO A 109 31.82 9.19 -3.49
N GLN A 110 32.95 9.45 -2.82
CA GLN A 110 33.30 8.80 -1.55
C GLN A 110 32.17 8.77 -0.50
N PRO A 111 31.43 9.86 -0.24
CA PRO A 111 30.33 9.82 0.74
C PRO A 111 29.24 8.80 0.39
N ILE A 112 28.90 8.69 -0.89
CA ILE A 112 27.86 7.79 -1.42
C ILE A 112 28.40 6.35 -1.48
N ALA A 113 29.67 6.17 -1.85
CA ALA A 113 30.32 4.87 -1.86
C ALA A 113 30.40 4.25 -0.46
N VAL A 114 30.70 5.05 0.57
CA VAL A 114 30.70 4.61 1.98
C VAL A 114 29.29 4.22 2.43
N GLU A 115 28.28 5.06 2.16
CA GLU A 115 26.88 4.73 2.48
C GLU A 115 26.44 3.43 1.78
N TRP A 116 26.81 3.25 0.51
CA TRP A 116 26.52 2.05 -0.27
C TRP A 116 27.18 0.80 0.31
N ASN A 117 28.47 0.87 0.63
CA ASN A 117 29.20 -0.26 1.17
C ASN A 117 28.64 -0.71 2.52
N HIS A 118 28.23 0.23 3.38
CA HIS A 118 27.54 -0.06 4.63
C HIS A 118 26.18 -0.74 4.40
N LEU A 119 25.39 -0.27 3.42
CA LEU A 119 24.10 -0.88 3.07
C LEU A 119 24.30 -2.31 2.54
N VAL A 120 25.33 -2.53 1.74
CA VAL A 120 25.63 -3.83 1.15
C VAL A 120 26.14 -4.83 2.19
N SER A 121 26.95 -4.40 3.16
CA SER A 121 27.41 -5.27 4.25
C SER A 121 26.26 -5.70 5.16
N SER A 122 25.38 -4.76 5.48
CA SER A 122 24.23 -4.98 6.37
C SER A 122 23.15 -5.87 5.75
N LEU A 123 22.99 -5.84 4.41
CA LEU A 123 22.11 -6.76 3.66
C LEU A 123 22.46 -8.24 3.80
N LYS A 124 23.72 -8.59 4.09
CA LYS A 124 24.15 -10.00 4.21
C LYS A 124 23.59 -10.70 5.46
N ALA A 125 22.93 -9.97 6.36
CA ALA A 125 22.54 -10.43 7.69
C ALA A 125 21.02 -10.48 7.94
N ILE A 126 20.16 -10.33 6.92
CA ILE A 126 18.70 -10.25 7.14
C ILE A 126 18.07 -11.66 7.20
N GLY A 127 17.70 -12.09 8.40
CA GLY A 127 16.71 -13.15 8.65
C GLY A 127 15.33 -12.56 8.95
N LEU A 128 14.26 -13.29 8.62
CA LEU A 128 12.91 -12.90 9.02
C LEU A 128 12.67 -13.32 10.49
N PRO A 129 11.98 -12.49 11.29
CA PRO A 129 11.72 -12.80 12.70
C PRO A 129 10.74 -13.97 12.91
N ASP A 130 10.83 -14.60 14.09
CA ASP A 130 10.12 -15.83 14.46
C ASP A 130 8.59 -15.69 14.63
N ASP A 131 7.90 -16.81 14.40
CA ASP A 131 6.45 -16.97 14.21
C ASP A 131 5.60 -17.00 15.51
N THR A 132 5.71 -15.99 16.36
CA THR A 132 4.92 -15.94 17.62
C THR A 132 3.80 -14.91 17.64
N SER A 133 3.69 -14.06 16.61
CA SER A 133 2.70 -12.98 16.57
C SER A 133 1.39 -13.38 15.91
N THR A 134 0.28 -12.84 16.43
CA THR A 134 -1.06 -12.95 15.84
C THR A 134 -1.24 -12.09 14.58
N ALA A 135 -0.41 -11.05 14.41
CA ALA A 135 -0.42 -10.17 13.26
C ALA A 135 0.88 -10.31 12.48
N LYS A 136 0.79 -10.45 11.16
CA LYS A 136 1.95 -10.65 10.28
C LYS A 136 1.87 -9.78 9.03
N LEU A 137 3.04 -9.32 8.58
CA LEU A 137 3.19 -8.67 7.29
C LEU A 137 3.04 -9.69 6.14
N VAL A 138 2.02 -9.50 5.30
CA VAL A 138 1.79 -10.36 4.11
C VAL A 138 2.42 -9.77 2.85
N ALA A 139 2.26 -8.46 2.66
CA ALA A 139 2.83 -7.76 1.52
C ALA A 139 2.96 -6.25 1.80
N SER A 140 3.91 -5.61 1.14
CA SER A 140 4.09 -4.16 1.18
C SER A 140 4.33 -3.61 -0.23
N ASN A 141 4.03 -2.31 -0.41
CA ASN A 141 4.30 -1.62 -1.66
C ASN A 141 4.50 -0.14 -1.43
N SER A 142 5.47 0.45 -2.11
CA SER A 142 5.78 1.87 -2.07
C SER A 142 6.02 2.42 -3.46
N ARG A 143 5.82 3.74 -3.62
CA ARG A 143 6.12 4.45 -4.86
C ARG A 143 6.91 5.71 -4.57
N VAL A 144 7.83 6.02 -5.47
CA VAL A 144 8.60 7.26 -5.43
C VAL A 144 7.65 8.45 -5.57
N SER A 145 7.79 9.43 -4.67
CA SER A 145 7.07 10.71 -4.82
C SER A 145 7.43 11.36 -6.17
N PRO A 146 6.45 11.88 -6.93
CA PRO A 146 6.70 12.52 -8.22
C PRO A 146 7.68 13.71 -8.10
N LEU A 147 8.51 13.91 -9.14
CA LEU A 147 9.39 15.09 -9.22
C LEU A 147 8.61 16.41 -9.33
N LYS A 148 7.36 16.36 -9.83
CA LYS A 148 6.46 17.51 -9.85
C LYS A 148 5.86 17.70 -8.46
N THR A 149 5.87 18.94 -7.97
CA THR A 149 5.30 19.28 -6.68
C THR A 149 3.82 18.92 -6.61
N VAL A 150 3.49 18.02 -5.69
CA VAL A 150 2.13 17.63 -5.31
C VAL A 150 1.98 17.90 -3.82
N SER A 151 0.80 18.35 -3.39
CA SER A 151 0.56 18.60 -1.97
C SER A 151 0.62 17.30 -1.16
N ILE A 152 1.06 17.40 0.10
CA ILE A 152 1.17 16.27 1.02
C ILE A 152 -0.16 15.48 1.10
N PRO A 153 -1.34 16.11 1.29
CA PRO A 153 -2.60 15.37 1.34
C PRO A 153 -2.91 14.58 0.06
N ARG A 154 -2.54 15.11 -1.11
CA ARG A 154 -2.70 14.38 -2.38
C ARG A 154 -1.76 13.19 -2.48
N LEU A 155 -0.57 13.25 -1.90
CA LEU A 155 0.37 12.12 -1.81
C LEU A 155 -0.15 11.06 -0.85
N GLU A 156 -0.65 11.45 0.32
CA GLU A 156 -1.30 10.56 1.29
C GLU A 156 -2.49 9.82 0.67
N LEU A 157 -3.34 10.51 -0.10
CA LEU A 157 -4.44 9.89 -0.86
C LEU A 157 -3.93 8.92 -1.94
N CYS A 158 -2.78 9.22 -2.57
CA CYS A 158 -2.14 8.28 -3.50
C CYS A 158 -1.64 7.02 -2.77
N GLY A 159 -1.14 7.16 -1.54
CA GLY A 159 -0.81 6.04 -0.65
C GLY A 159 -2.04 5.18 -0.36
N CYS A 160 -3.16 5.79 0.00
CA CYS A 160 -4.43 5.08 0.23
C CYS A 160 -4.88 4.29 -1.01
N LEU A 161 -4.76 4.89 -2.21
CA LEU A 161 -5.07 4.20 -3.46
C LEU A 161 -4.10 3.04 -3.77
N LEU A 162 -2.83 3.18 -3.42
CA LEU A 162 -1.85 2.11 -3.57
C LEU A 162 -2.19 0.93 -2.65
N ALA A 163 -2.53 1.22 -1.39
CA ALA A 163 -2.97 0.21 -0.42
C ALA A 163 -4.22 -0.53 -0.91
N ALA A 164 -5.24 0.17 -1.40
CA ALA A 164 -6.45 -0.44 -1.96
C ALA A 164 -6.16 -1.37 -3.15
N GLN A 165 -5.21 -1.01 -4.02
CA GLN A 165 -4.79 -1.85 -5.14
C GLN A 165 -4.00 -3.08 -4.69
N LEU A 166 -3.13 -2.92 -3.69
CA LEU A 166 -2.37 -4.03 -3.11
C LEU A 166 -3.31 -5.02 -2.45
N LYS A 167 -4.23 -4.54 -1.61
CA LYS A 167 -5.28 -5.33 -0.95
C LYS A 167 -6.03 -6.19 -1.95
N ALA A 168 -6.54 -5.60 -3.05
CA ALA A 168 -7.30 -6.35 -4.05
C ALA A 168 -6.48 -7.48 -4.70
N LYS A 169 -5.18 -7.29 -4.90
CA LYS A 169 -4.29 -8.33 -5.43
C LYS A 169 -4.03 -9.44 -4.40
N VAL A 170 -3.79 -9.05 -3.15
CA VAL A 170 -3.53 -9.99 -2.05
C VAL A 170 -4.77 -10.84 -1.77
N GLU A 171 -5.94 -10.23 -1.69
CA GLU A 171 -7.22 -10.91 -1.52
C GLU A 171 -7.47 -11.93 -2.63
N GLN A 172 -7.24 -11.54 -3.89
CA GLN A 172 -7.35 -12.46 -5.03
C GLN A 172 -6.35 -13.62 -4.97
N ALA A 173 -5.14 -13.37 -4.43
CA ALA A 173 -4.07 -14.36 -4.37
C ALA A 173 -4.20 -15.34 -3.20
N LEU A 174 -4.68 -14.88 -2.05
CA LEU A 174 -4.77 -15.71 -0.83
C LEU A 174 -5.83 -16.81 -0.97
N ASN A 175 -6.93 -16.56 -1.69
CA ASN A 175 -8.03 -17.51 -1.84
C ASN A 175 -8.50 -18.13 -0.50
N LEU A 176 -8.45 -17.32 0.57
CA LEU A 176 -8.90 -17.66 1.91
C LEU A 176 -10.23 -16.97 2.20
N GLN A 177 -11.03 -17.54 3.09
CA GLN A 177 -12.16 -16.83 3.67
C GLN A 177 -11.64 -15.76 4.63
N ILE A 178 -11.95 -14.50 4.36
CA ILE A 178 -11.55 -13.37 5.18
C ILE A 178 -12.81 -12.83 5.87
N ASP A 179 -12.84 -12.91 7.20
CA ASP A 179 -14.01 -12.51 7.99
C ASP A 179 -14.26 -10.99 7.92
N SER A 180 -13.19 -10.19 7.94
CA SER A 180 -13.27 -8.73 7.87
C SER A 180 -11.96 -8.12 7.35
N ILE A 181 -12.07 -6.91 6.77
CA ILE A 181 -10.92 -6.16 6.26
C ILE A 181 -10.97 -4.73 6.78
N LEU A 182 -9.96 -4.36 7.57
CA LEU A 182 -9.77 -3.01 8.09
C LEU A 182 -8.63 -2.33 7.32
N MET A 183 -8.86 -1.08 6.93
CA MET A 183 -7.91 -0.25 6.19
C MET A 183 -7.54 0.97 7.03
N TYR A 184 -6.24 1.20 7.25
CA TYR A 184 -5.77 2.30 8.09
C TYR A 184 -5.05 3.38 7.27
N THR A 185 -5.23 4.63 7.69
CA THR A 185 -4.45 5.79 7.21
C THR A 185 -4.20 6.75 8.37
N ASP A 186 -3.04 7.38 8.40
CA ASP A 186 -2.70 8.43 9.37
C ASP A 186 -3.02 9.83 8.88
N SER A 187 -3.57 9.94 7.67
CA SER A 187 -4.04 11.19 7.10
C SER A 187 -5.54 11.36 7.34
N ILE A 188 -5.89 12.18 8.33
CA ILE A 188 -7.29 12.58 8.59
C ILE A 188 -7.93 13.20 7.33
N ILE A 189 -7.17 13.98 6.55
CA ILE A 189 -7.67 14.60 5.31
C ILE A 189 -7.97 13.53 4.26
N SER A 190 -7.08 12.56 4.07
CA SER A 190 -7.33 11.46 3.12
C SER A 190 -8.53 10.62 3.54
N LEU A 191 -8.66 10.34 4.85
CA LEU A 191 -9.81 9.63 5.39
C LEU A 191 -11.11 10.39 5.13
N ALA A 192 -11.14 11.69 5.42
CA ALA A 192 -12.29 12.56 5.16
C ALA A 192 -12.64 12.63 3.66
N TRP A 193 -11.65 12.71 2.77
CA TRP A 193 -11.90 12.65 1.32
C TRP A 193 -12.46 11.30 0.86
N ILE A 194 -11.99 10.19 1.43
CA ILE A 194 -12.51 8.85 1.10
C ILE A 194 -13.97 8.70 1.51
N GLN A 195 -14.37 9.32 2.63
CA GLN A 195 -15.75 9.33 3.11
C GLN A 195 -16.64 10.36 2.38
N THR A 196 -16.04 11.36 1.75
CA THR A 196 -16.77 12.39 0.99
C THR A 196 -17.23 11.85 -0.36
N SER A 197 -18.46 12.20 -0.77
CA SER A 197 -18.95 11.80 -2.08
C SER A 197 -18.09 12.39 -3.22
N PRO A 198 -17.63 11.59 -4.20
CA PRO A 198 -16.67 12.05 -5.21
C PRO A 198 -17.14 13.24 -6.06
N HIS A 199 -18.45 13.42 -6.22
CA HIS A 199 -19.00 14.52 -7.02
C HIS A 199 -18.72 15.89 -6.39
N HIS A 200 -18.57 15.96 -5.07
CA HIS A 200 -18.18 17.17 -4.33
C HIS A 200 -16.69 17.51 -4.45
N LEU A 201 -15.85 16.59 -4.94
CA LEU A 201 -14.39 16.73 -4.94
C LEU A 201 -13.89 17.14 -6.32
N LYS A 202 -12.80 17.90 -6.37
CA LYS A 202 -12.10 18.24 -7.62
C LYS A 202 -11.53 16.98 -8.28
N THR A 203 -11.35 17.06 -9.60
CA THR A 203 -11.06 15.92 -10.48
C THR A 203 -9.91 15.01 -10.01
N PHE A 204 -8.83 15.57 -9.46
CA PHE A 204 -7.68 14.77 -9.02
C PHE A 204 -8.04 13.84 -7.86
N VAL A 205 -8.73 14.38 -6.85
CA VAL A 205 -9.15 13.67 -5.63
C VAL A 205 -10.32 12.76 -5.97
N ALA A 206 -11.36 13.28 -6.65
CA ALA A 206 -12.55 12.52 -7.03
C ALA A 206 -12.23 11.23 -7.76
N LYS A 207 -11.36 11.27 -8.79
CA LYS A 207 -10.97 10.07 -9.55
C LYS A 207 -10.31 9.00 -8.69
N ARG A 208 -9.53 9.40 -7.68
CA ARG A 208 -8.86 8.48 -6.76
C ARG A 208 -9.83 7.91 -5.74
N VAL A 209 -10.68 8.76 -5.17
CA VAL A 209 -11.72 8.35 -4.21
C VAL A 209 -12.67 7.34 -4.85
N VAL A 210 -13.16 7.57 -6.07
CA VAL A 210 -13.99 6.58 -6.81
C VAL A 210 -13.28 5.23 -6.89
N LYS A 211 -11.99 5.23 -7.23
CA LYS A 211 -11.23 3.98 -7.37
C LYS A 211 -10.98 3.30 -6.01
N ILE A 212 -10.71 4.06 -4.96
CA ILE A 212 -10.58 3.54 -3.58
C ILE A 212 -11.89 2.90 -3.15
N GLN A 213 -12.99 3.66 -3.17
CA GLN A 213 -14.31 3.20 -2.77
C GLN A 213 -14.73 1.94 -3.53
N ARG A 214 -14.45 1.86 -4.85
CA ARG A 214 -14.72 0.65 -5.65
C ARG A 214 -13.90 -0.57 -5.21
N LEU A 215 -12.63 -0.38 -4.85
CA LEU A 215 -11.74 -1.48 -4.45
C LEU A 215 -11.97 -1.91 -2.98
N THR A 216 -12.59 -1.05 -2.17
CA THR A 216 -12.75 -1.25 -0.73
C THR A 216 -14.22 -1.22 -0.29
N GLN A 217 -15.15 -1.69 -1.13
CA GLN A 217 -16.60 -1.67 -0.82
C GLN A 217 -16.93 -2.47 0.46
N ASN A 218 -16.18 -3.55 0.72
CA ASN A 218 -16.36 -4.43 1.88
C ASN A 218 -15.28 -4.20 2.95
N CYS A 219 -14.72 -2.99 3.04
CA CYS A 219 -13.70 -2.65 4.01
C CYS A 219 -14.13 -1.46 4.84
N GLU A 220 -13.66 -1.40 6.08
CA GLU A 220 -13.80 -0.22 6.92
C GLU A 220 -12.49 0.59 6.89
N TRP A 221 -12.58 1.89 6.62
CA TRP A 221 -11.45 2.80 6.69
C TRP A 221 -11.41 3.49 8.06
N GLN A 222 -10.28 3.41 8.73
CA GLN A 222 -10.04 3.97 10.06
C GLN A 222 -8.77 4.82 10.08
N HIS A 223 -8.69 5.70 11.08
CA HIS A 223 -7.50 6.47 11.34
C HIS A 223 -6.53 5.69 12.24
N VAL A 224 -5.23 5.79 11.97
CA VAL A 224 -4.15 5.33 12.85
C VAL A 224 -3.18 6.48 13.11
N ARG A 225 -2.62 6.60 14.31
CA ARG A 225 -1.61 7.64 14.57
C ARG A 225 -0.36 7.41 13.72
N SER A 226 0.28 8.46 13.20
CA SER A 226 1.46 8.34 12.33
C SER A 226 2.60 7.52 12.94
N ASN A 227 2.81 7.62 14.27
CA ASN A 227 3.84 6.84 14.96
C ASN A 227 3.53 5.33 15.06
N LEU A 228 2.29 4.93 14.78
CA LEU A 228 1.81 3.56 14.76
C LEU A 228 1.51 3.08 13.32
N ASN A 229 1.86 3.87 12.30
CA ASN A 229 1.63 3.51 10.90
C ASN A 229 2.86 2.79 10.32
N PRO A 230 2.80 1.47 10.05
CA PRO A 230 3.93 0.75 9.45
C PRO A 230 4.25 1.20 8.02
N ALA A 231 3.30 1.80 7.28
CA ALA A 231 3.57 2.32 5.94
C ALA A 231 4.57 3.49 5.95
N ASP A 232 4.69 4.19 7.08
CA ASP A 232 5.64 5.28 7.27
C ASP A 232 7.08 4.76 7.41
N VAL A 233 7.24 3.55 7.98
CA VAL A 233 8.53 2.85 8.03
C VAL A 233 9.02 2.55 6.62
N LEU A 234 8.12 2.10 5.76
CA LEU A 234 8.41 1.81 4.35
C LEU A 234 8.77 3.06 3.55
N SER A 235 8.06 4.18 3.76
CA SER A 235 8.28 5.42 3.02
C SER A 235 9.57 6.15 3.42
N ARG A 236 9.95 6.07 4.70
CA ARG A 236 11.18 6.66 5.25
C ARG A 236 12.42 5.79 5.02
N GLY A 237 12.23 4.48 5.03
CA GLY A 237 13.28 3.48 4.91
C GLY A 237 14.02 3.22 6.22
N LEU A 238 14.67 2.06 6.31
CA LEU A 238 15.48 1.61 7.45
C LEU A 238 16.82 1.06 6.97
N VAL A 239 17.81 1.02 7.86
CA VAL A 239 18.99 0.17 7.64
C VAL A 239 18.66 -1.29 8.00
N PRO A 240 19.32 -2.28 7.37
CA PRO A 240 19.02 -3.69 7.61
C PRO A 240 19.02 -4.13 9.07
N GLU A 241 19.96 -3.65 9.87
CA GLU A 241 20.06 -4.00 11.30
C GLU A 241 18.82 -3.55 12.07
N GLN A 242 18.31 -2.37 11.75
CA GLN A 242 17.08 -1.84 12.35
C GLN A 242 15.85 -2.60 11.87
N LEU A 243 15.83 -3.03 10.60
CA LEU A 243 14.69 -3.74 10.03
C LEU A 243 14.43 -5.06 10.76
N ILE A 244 15.47 -5.84 11.06
CA ILE A 244 15.35 -7.17 11.67
C ILE A 244 14.61 -7.09 13.01
N GLU A 245 14.92 -6.09 13.83
CA GLU A 245 14.34 -5.91 15.17
C GLU A 245 13.07 -5.01 15.14
N HIS A 246 12.60 -4.57 13.97
CA HIS A 246 11.54 -3.58 13.87
C HIS A 246 10.14 -4.16 14.11
N ASN A 247 9.73 -4.24 15.37
CA ASN A 247 8.45 -4.83 15.79
C ASN A 247 7.24 -4.26 15.03
N LEU A 248 7.12 -2.94 14.89
CA LEU A 248 5.98 -2.30 14.20
C LEU A 248 5.86 -2.73 12.72
N TRP A 249 6.98 -3.06 12.07
CA TRP A 249 6.97 -3.44 10.65
C TRP A 249 6.50 -4.88 10.47
N TRP A 250 7.02 -5.78 11.29
CA TRP A 250 6.75 -7.21 11.17
C TRP A 250 5.43 -7.63 11.81
N ASN A 251 5.13 -7.08 12.99
CA ASN A 251 4.02 -7.51 13.83
C ASN A 251 2.88 -6.47 13.89
N GLY A 252 3.01 -5.37 13.15
CA GLY A 252 2.03 -4.28 13.15
C GLY A 252 1.97 -3.51 14.48
N PRO A 253 1.01 -2.57 14.60
CA PRO A 253 0.83 -1.81 15.82
C PRO A 253 0.25 -2.67 16.97
N PRO A 254 0.56 -2.32 18.23
CA PRO A 254 0.20 -3.16 19.40
C PRO A 254 -1.28 -3.48 19.51
N PHE A 255 -2.17 -2.56 19.10
CA PHE A 255 -3.61 -2.75 19.17
C PHE A 255 -4.15 -3.87 18.26
N LEU A 256 -3.37 -4.37 17.30
CA LEU A 256 -3.74 -5.56 16.51
C LEU A 256 -3.48 -6.86 17.26
N GLN A 257 -2.64 -6.83 18.30
CA GLN A 257 -2.29 -7.99 19.10
C GLN A 257 -3.26 -8.17 20.29
N GLU A 258 -3.96 -7.10 20.67
CA GLU A 258 -4.98 -7.13 21.70
C GLU A 258 -6.33 -7.57 21.11
N PRO A 259 -7.13 -8.40 21.81
CA PRO A 259 -8.45 -8.79 21.36
C PRO A 259 -9.38 -7.57 21.34
N VAL A 260 -9.52 -6.96 20.15
CA VAL A 260 -10.46 -5.91 19.74
C VAL A 260 -11.18 -5.21 20.92
N SER A 261 -10.43 -4.45 21.72
CA SER A 261 -11.00 -3.44 22.60
C SER A 261 -10.98 -2.11 21.87
N VAL A 262 -12.19 -1.64 21.58
CA VAL A 262 -12.63 -0.56 20.68
C VAL A 262 -12.07 0.85 20.96
N ASN A 263 -11.04 1.02 21.79
CA ASN A 263 -10.71 2.33 22.37
C ASN A 263 -9.45 3.04 21.81
N CYS A 264 -8.83 2.57 20.72
CA CYS A 264 -7.69 3.28 20.11
C CYS A 264 -8.08 4.18 18.92
N ILE A 265 -9.32 4.09 18.45
CA ILE A 265 -9.82 4.87 17.33
C ILE A 265 -10.19 6.25 17.88
N ASP A 266 -9.35 7.25 17.67
CA ASP A 266 -9.78 8.64 17.75
C ASP A 266 -10.82 8.85 16.64
N GLN A 267 -12.09 8.48 16.91
CA GLN A 267 -13.25 8.73 16.02
C GLN A 267 -13.56 10.23 15.92
N GLN A 268 -12.82 11.07 16.63
CA GLN A 268 -12.78 12.49 16.34
C GLN A 268 -12.02 12.66 15.01
N LEU A 269 -12.75 12.52 13.90
CA LEU A 269 -12.47 13.35 12.73
C LEU A 269 -12.38 14.78 13.26
N ALA A 270 -11.15 15.25 13.51
CA ALA A 270 -10.91 16.65 13.83
C ALA A 270 -11.69 17.46 12.80
N ASP A 271 -12.48 18.42 13.25
CA ASP A 271 -13.49 19.10 12.42
C ASP A 271 -12.85 19.66 11.14
N THR A 272 -12.90 18.87 10.06
CA THR A 272 -12.27 19.18 8.78
C THR A 272 -13.02 20.31 8.08
N SER A 273 -14.16 20.75 8.61
CA SER A 273 -14.95 21.88 8.09
C SER A 273 -14.17 23.20 8.07
N THR A 274 -13.10 23.32 8.87
CA THR A 274 -12.23 24.51 8.91
C THR A 274 -10.84 24.27 8.30
N ASP A 275 -10.48 23.02 7.96
CA ASP A 275 -9.15 22.72 7.43
C ASP A 275 -9.05 23.12 5.95
N THR A 276 -8.29 24.19 5.70
CA THR A 276 -8.03 24.71 4.34
C THR A 276 -7.49 23.66 3.38
N ARG A 277 -6.74 22.66 3.87
CA ARG A 277 -6.18 21.57 3.06
C ARG A 277 -7.26 20.61 2.57
N PHE A 278 -8.32 20.40 3.35
CA PHE A 278 -9.50 19.64 2.95
C PHE A 278 -10.39 20.47 2.01
N LEU A 279 -10.74 21.69 2.43
CA LEU A 279 -11.68 22.58 1.73
C LEU A 279 -11.19 22.97 0.32
N CYS A 280 -9.87 23.11 0.13
CA CYS A 280 -9.33 23.50 -1.18
C CYS A 280 -9.59 22.48 -2.29
N GLU A 281 -9.96 21.24 -1.98
CA GLU A 281 -10.32 20.20 -2.95
C GLU A 281 -11.81 20.00 -3.12
N LEU A 282 -12.65 20.74 -2.39
CA LEU A 282 -14.09 20.78 -2.66
C LEU A 282 -14.37 21.60 -3.91
N LYS A 283 -15.35 21.15 -4.71
CA LYS A 283 -15.92 21.97 -5.76
C LYS A 283 -16.73 23.08 -5.11
N ASN A 284 -16.61 24.29 -5.65
CA ASN A 284 -17.55 25.35 -5.35
C ASN A 284 -18.88 24.97 -6.01
N ILE A 285 -19.71 24.24 -5.29
CA ILE A 285 -21.09 24.07 -5.69
C ILE A 285 -21.73 25.39 -5.30
N THR A 286 -21.78 26.33 -6.24
CA THR A 286 -22.83 27.34 -6.21
C THR A 286 -24.13 26.56 -6.35
N SER A 287 -24.69 26.09 -5.24
CA SER A 287 -26.10 25.77 -5.18
C SER A 287 -26.81 27.05 -5.58
N PRO A 288 -27.53 27.12 -6.72
CA PRO A 288 -28.40 28.26 -6.97
C PRO A 288 -29.45 28.23 -5.87
N SER A 289 -29.21 28.98 -4.80
CA SER A 289 -30.21 29.24 -3.79
C SER A 289 -31.25 30.13 -4.47
N LEU A 290 -32.36 29.53 -4.89
CA LEU A 290 -33.54 30.28 -5.28
C LEU A 290 -34.04 30.96 -4.01
N MET A 291 -33.59 32.20 -3.78
CA MET A 291 -34.18 33.05 -2.75
C MET A 291 -35.60 33.33 -3.21
N THR A 292 -36.58 32.62 -2.66
CA THR A 292 -37.97 33.05 -2.74
C THR A 292 -38.07 34.36 -1.97
N LEU A 293 -37.94 35.48 -2.67
CA LEU A 293 -38.47 36.73 -2.16
C LEU A 293 -39.94 36.44 -1.89
N ASN A 294 -40.34 36.47 -0.62
CA ASN A 294 -41.72 36.39 -0.17
C ASN A 294 -42.53 37.64 -0.62
N SER A 295 -42.28 38.17 -1.82
CA SER A 295 -43.28 38.96 -2.52
C SER A 295 -44.28 37.97 -3.10
N SER A 296 -45.24 37.58 -2.26
CA SER A 296 -46.50 37.00 -2.73
C SER A 296 -47.08 37.80 -3.90
N ASP A 297 -46.74 39.08 -4.00
CA ASP A 297 -47.11 40.00 -5.06
C ASP A 297 -46.69 39.55 -6.49
N PHE A 298 -45.51 38.92 -6.68
CA PHE A 298 -45.10 38.48 -8.03
C PHE A 298 -45.94 37.30 -8.51
N LEU A 299 -46.03 36.22 -7.71
CA LEU A 299 -46.82 35.05 -8.06
C LEU A 299 -48.32 35.41 -8.16
N THR A 300 -48.82 36.30 -7.30
CA THR A 300 -50.23 36.73 -7.33
C THR A 300 -50.52 37.62 -8.54
N ARG A 301 -49.63 38.56 -8.91
CA ARG A 301 -49.76 39.33 -10.16
C ARG A 301 -49.67 38.44 -11.39
N PHE A 302 -48.74 37.49 -11.41
CA PHE A 302 -48.57 36.57 -12.54
C PHE A 302 -49.80 35.69 -12.73
N LEU A 303 -50.35 35.13 -11.65
CA LEU A 303 -51.58 34.34 -11.66
C LEU A 303 -52.80 35.17 -12.04
N ASN A 304 -52.89 36.43 -11.60
CA ASN A 304 -53.99 37.34 -11.97
C ASN A 304 -53.94 37.78 -13.44
N ILE A 305 -52.77 37.84 -14.06
CA ILE A 305 -52.63 38.15 -15.49
C ILE A 305 -53.00 36.94 -16.36
N SER A 306 -52.72 35.72 -15.89
CA SER A 306 -53.05 34.49 -16.62
C SER A 306 -54.36 33.87 -16.15
N ASN A 307 -55.48 34.36 -16.69
CA ASN A 307 -56.83 33.89 -16.35
C ASN A 307 -57.17 32.47 -16.91
N ASN A 308 -56.19 31.60 -17.07
CA ASN A 308 -56.39 30.24 -17.57
C ASN A 308 -55.34 29.27 -17.01
N TYR A 309 -55.69 28.64 -15.89
CA TYR A 309 -54.86 27.70 -15.11
C TYR A 309 -54.25 26.57 -15.98
N ARG A 310 -54.88 26.22 -17.12
CA ARG A 310 -54.40 25.17 -18.02
C ARG A 310 -53.14 25.51 -18.83
N LYS A 311 -52.79 26.79 -19.03
CA LYS A 311 -51.54 27.16 -19.74
C LYS A 311 -50.29 27.06 -18.85
N LEU A 312 -50.46 27.12 -17.52
CA LEU A 312 -49.37 27.14 -16.55
C LEU A 312 -48.73 25.76 -16.32
N ILE A 313 -49.48 24.68 -16.56
CA ILE A 313 -49.00 23.29 -16.44
C ILE A 313 -47.86 22.95 -17.42
N ASN A 314 -47.74 23.67 -18.55
CA ASN A 314 -46.71 23.39 -19.55
C ASN A 314 -45.38 24.14 -19.34
N VAL A 315 -45.30 25.05 -18.35
CA VAL A 315 -44.09 25.86 -18.12
C VAL A 315 -43.24 25.31 -16.96
N LEU A 316 -43.81 24.46 -16.10
CA LEU A 316 -43.06 23.80 -15.03
C LEU A 316 -42.43 22.49 -15.53
N VAL A 317 -41.51 22.60 -16.48
CA VAL A 317 -40.60 21.51 -16.83
C VAL A 317 -39.49 21.48 -15.80
N ILE A 318 -39.52 20.45 -14.94
CA ILE A 318 -38.47 20.09 -14.00
C ILE A 318 -37.25 19.65 -14.81
N PHE A 319 -36.16 20.40 -14.74
CA PHE A 319 -34.84 19.91 -15.14
C PHE A 319 -34.25 19.11 -13.96
N LEU A 320 -34.44 17.80 -13.99
CA LEU A 320 -33.62 16.84 -13.26
C LEU A 320 -32.59 16.31 -14.25
N ASP A 321 -31.34 16.78 -14.15
CA ASP A 321 -30.21 16.08 -14.77
C ASP A 321 -29.65 15.07 -13.76
N LEU A 322 -29.59 13.80 -14.18
CA LEU A 322 -28.87 12.69 -13.52
C LEU A 322 -27.35 12.86 -13.70
#